data_AF-K1VPD0-F1
#
_entry.id   AF-K1VPD0-F1
#
_cell.length_a   1.000
_cell.length_b   1.000
_cell.length_c   1.000
_cell.angle_alpha   90.00
_cell.angle_beta   90.00
_cell.angle_gamma   90.00
#
_symmetry.space_group_name_H-M   'P 1'
#
loop_
_entity.id
_entity.type
_entity.pdbx_description
1 polymer ?
#
loop_
_entity_poly.entity_id
_entity_poly.type
_entity_poly.pdbx_seq_one_letter_code
_entity_poly.pdbx_strand_id
1 'polypeptide(L)'
;MVFLCKKCKKAFRKDMTQYEEADEYCPHCDNHYVIEAKEPKPMLGVEGEDARVDNRMLKDDREKEREGRSLFGRDLSDKIETPIWKTQQQ
;
A
#
# COMPACT_ATOMS: atom_id res chain seq x y z
N MET A 1 0.86 36.78 10.03
CA MET A 1 1.23 35.48 10.64
C MET A 1 2.74 35.36 10.82
N VAL A 2 3.20 34.50 11.73
CA VAL A 2 4.64 34.27 11.99
C VAL A 2 4.96 32.82 11.63
N PHE A 3 5.98 32.62 10.80
CA PHE A 3 6.38 31.32 10.28
C PHE A 3 7.85 31.04 10.57
N LEU A 4 8.23 29.76 10.51
CA LEU A 4 9.60 29.30 10.65
C LEU A 4 10.02 28.54 9.39
N CYS A 5 11.08 29.00 8.72
CA CYS A 5 11.56 28.33 7.50
C CYS A 5 12.29 27.02 7.83
N LYS A 6 11.92 25.91 7.18
CA LYS A 6 12.54 24.60 7.38
C LYS A 6 14.01 24.54 6.95
N LYS A 7 14.38 25.24 5.87
CA LYS A 7 15.74 25.23 5.31
C LYS A 7 16.71 26.05 6.17
N CYS A 8 16.26 27.23 6.62
CA CYS A 8 17.14 28.24 7.21
C CYS A 8 16.90 28.47 8.70
N LYS A 9 15.86 27.86 9.28
CA LYS A 9 15.47 27.93 10.70
C LYS A 9 15.29 29.34 11.26
N LYS A 10 15.19 30.35 10.39
CA LYS A 10 14.89 31.73 10.73
C LYS A 10 13.38 31.93 10.80
N ALA A 11 12.94 32.65 11.83
CA ALA A 11 11.57 33.08 11.95
C ALA A 11 11.34 34.32 11.07
N PHE A 12 10.23 34.34 10.33
CA PHE A 12 9.82 35.48 9.51
C PHE A 12 8.34 35.78 9.75
N ARG A 13 7.95 37.02 9.48
CA ARG A 13 6.56 37.47 9.59
C ARG A 13 6.05 37.79 8.19
N LYS A 14 4.84 37.33 7.89
CA LYS A 14 4.16 37.65 6.64
C LYS A 14 2.72 38.05 6.90
N ASP A 15 2.27 39.13 6.29
CA ASP A 15 0.89 39.58 6.39
C ASP A 15 0.03 38.74 5.43
N MET A 16 -1.04 38.13 5.95
CA MET A 16 -1.90 37.20 5.19
C MET A 16 -3.11 37.90 4.57
N THR A 17 -3.23 39.21 4.76
CA THR A 17 -4.34 40.01 4.22
C THR A 17 -4.19 40.28 2.72
N GLN A 18 -2.95 40.28 2.23
CA GLN A 18 -2.59 40.37 0.83
C GLN A 18 -1.59 39.24 0.58
N TYR A 19 -1.94 38.32 -0.31
CA TYR A 19 -1.14 37.14 -0.60
C TYR A 19 -0.80 37.14 -2.09
N GLU A 20 0.47 37.36 -2.40
CA GLU A 20 1.00 37.41 -3.77
C GLU A 20 1.94 36.22 -4.04
N GLU A 21 2.22 35.88 -5.29
CA GLU A 21 3.08 34.73 -5.64
C GLU A 21 4.52 34.86 -5.10
N ALA A 22 5.01 36.09 -4.90
CA ALA A 22 6.31 36.33 -4.27
C ALA A 22 6.34 35.89 -2.78
N ASP A 23 5.16 35.77 -2.18
CA ASP A 23 5.02 35.48 -0.76
C ASP A 23 5.17 34.01 -0.47
N GLU A 24 5.13 33.13 -1.47
CA GLU A 24 5.27 31.69 -1.30
C GLU A 24 6.68 31.26 -0.86
N TYR A 25 7.63 32.20 -0.87
CA TYR A 25 9.03 31.97 -0.59
C TYR A 25 9.47 32.61 0.73
N CYS A 26 10.38 31.93 1.43
CA CYS A 26 11.03 32.52 2.59
C CYS A 26 11.98 33.66 2.16
N PRO A 27 11.88 34.87 2.75
CA PRO A 27 12.71 36.03 2.36
C PRO A 27 14.20 35.89 2.71
N HIS A 28 14.58 34.82 3.41
CA HIS A 28 15.96 34.62 3.83
C HIS A 28 16.75 33.65 2.95
N CYS A 29 16.08 32.78 2.18
CA CYS A 29 16.76 31.73 1.42
C CYS A 29 15.91 31.09 0.31
N ASP A 30 14.85 31.77 -0.11
CA ASP A 30 14.00 31.40 -1.24
C ASP A 30 13.44 29.98 -1.17
N ASN A 31 13.21 29.49 0.05
CA ASN A 31 12.53 28.22 0.23
C ASN A 31 11.02 28.41 0.03
N HIS A 32 10.48 27.80 -1.00
CA HIS A 32 9.03 27.68 -1.20
C HIS A 32 8.42 26.90 -0.03
N TYR A 33 7.53 27.54 0.72
CA TYR A 33 6.94 26.96 1.93
C TYR A 33 5.50 26.48 1.74
N VAL A 34 4.88 26.79 0.60
CA VAL A 34 3.55 26.32 0.23
C VAL A 34 3.70 24.91 -0.33
N ILE A 35 3.06 23.94 0.31
CA ILE A 35 3.12 22.54 -0.14
C ILE A 35 1.75 22.20 -0.71
N GLU A 36 1.74 21.59 -1.90
CA GLU A 36 0.51 21.09 -2.52
C GLU A 36 -0.17 20.05 -1.62
N ALA A 37 -1.50 20.09 -1.59
CA ALA A 37 -2.30 19.11 -0.87
C ALA A 37 -2.09 17.72 -1.49
N LYS A 38 -1.60 16.77 -0.70
CA LYS A 38 -1.44 15.39 -1.13
C LYS A 38 -2.77 14.65 -0.98
N GLU A 39 -3.32 14.13 -2.07
CA GLU A 39 -4.46 13.22 -2.03
C GLU A 39 -4.05 11.86 -1.44
N PRO A 40 -4.89 11.23 -0.61
CA PRO A 40 -4.63 9.89 -0.10
C PRO A 40 -4.65 8.91 -1.28
N LYS A 41 -3.50 8.29 -1.57
CA LYS A 41 -3.42 7.23 -2.58
C LYS A 41 -3.91 5.92 -1.96
N PRO A 42 -4.87 5.21 -2.58
CA PRO A 42 -5.28 3.89 -2.07
C PRO A 42 -4.08 2.94 -2.14
N MET A 43 -3.61 2.49 -0.98
CA MET A 43 -2.58 1.46 -0.88
C MET A 43 -3.21 0.17 -0.34
N LEU A 44 -3.06 -0.93 -1.08
CA LEU A 44 -3.47 -2.25 -0.61
C LEU A 44 -2.37 -2.80 0.29
N GLY A 45 -2.55 -2.68 1.60
CA GLY A 45 -1.69 -3.34 2.58
C GLY A 45 -2.09 -4.80 2.71
N VAL A 46 -1.15 -5.72 2.48
CA VAL A 46 -1.33 -7.14 2.80
C VAL A 46 -0.76 -7.33 4.20
N GLU A 47 -1.63 -7.42 5.20
CA GLU A 47 -1.24 -7.74 6.57
C GLU A 47 -0.90 -9.23 6.65
N GLY A 48 0.39 -9.54 6.67
CA GLY A 48 0.88 -10.88 7.03
C GLY A 48 1.15 -10.90 8.53
N GLU A 49 0.38 -11.67 9.28
CA GLU A 49 0.70 -12.00 10.68
C GLU A 49 1.99 -12.84 10.75
N ASP A 50 2.48 -13.17 11.95
CA ASP A 50 3.72 -13.93 12.13
C ASP A 50 3.71 -15.23 11.30
N ALA A 51 4.73 -15.36 10.45
CA ALA A 51 4.96 -16.51 9.57
C ALA A 51 4.93 -17.87 10.28
N ARG A 52 5.21 -17.91 11.58
CA ARG A 52 5.13 -19.15 12.39
C ARG A 52 3.70 -19.55 12.76
N VAL A 53 2.82 -18.58 12.92
CA VAL A 53 1.42 -18.80 13.31
C VAL A 53 0.56 -19.05 12.07
N ASP A 54 0.80 -18.31 10.99
CA ASP A 54 0.02 -18.43 9.77
C ASP A 54 0.90 -18.59 8.50
N ASN A 55 1.20 -19.85 8.16
CA ASN A 55 2.06 -20.20 7.01
C ASN A 55 1.32 -20.10 5.65
N ARG A 56 0.09 -19.58 5.62
CA ARG A 56 -0.73 -19.52 4.40
C ARG A 56 -0.18 -18.56 3.34
N MET A 57 0.63 -17.58 3.74
CA MET A 57 1.24 -16.59 2.84
C MET A 57 2.63 -17.00 2.32
N LEU A 58 3.17 -18.11 2.82
CA LEU A 58 4.48 -18.64 2.44
C LEU A 58 4.28 -19.89 1.58
N LYS A 59 4.95 -19.92 0.42
CA LYS A 59 4.96 -21.07 -0.45
C LYS A 59 6.07 -22.02 -0.02
N ASP A 60 5.73 -23.27 0.29
CA ASP A 60 6.72 -24.34 0.48
C ASP A 60 6.94 -25.06 -0.86
N ASP A 61 8.17 -25.01 -1.37
CA ASP A 61 8.55 -25.63 -2.65
C ASP A 61 8.70 -27.17 -2.54
N ARG A 62 8.60 -27.76 -1.34
CA ARG A 62 8.69 -29.21 -1.12
C ARG A 62 7.36 -29.92 -1.32
N GLU A 63 6.24 -29.20 -1.21
CA GLU A 63 4.92 -29.77 -1.43
C GLU A 63 4.65 -29.93 -2.94
N LYS A 64 4.20 -31.12 -3.34
CA LYS A 64 3.74 -31.36 -4.71
C LYS A 64 2.52 -30.47 -4.98
N GLU A 65 2.63 -29.62 -6.00
CA GLU A 65 1.53 -28.75 -6.41
C GLU A 65 0.28 -29.59 -6.70
N ARG A 66 -0.82 -29.28 -6.01
CA ARG A 66 -2.11 -29.95 -6.26
C ARG A 66 -2.68 -29.39 -7.55
N GLU A 67 -2.71 -30.21 -8.60
CA GLU A 67 -3.42 -29.90 -9.85
C GLU A 67 -4.86 -29.48 -9.54
N GLY A 68 -5.19 -28.21 -9.80
CA GLY A 68 -6.54 -27.65 -9.59
C GLY A 68 -6.65 -26.47 -8.60
N ARG A 69 -5.56 -26.03 -7.95
CA ARG A 69 -5.56 -24.78 -7.14
C ARG A 69 -5.32 -23.51 -7.96
N SER A 70 -4.85 -23.61 -9.20
CA SER A 70 -4.72 -22.46 -10.10
C SER A 70 -6.08 -22.03 -10.65
N LEU A 71 -6.34 -20.72 -10.70
CA LEU A 71 -7.57 -20.18 -11.30
C LEU A 71 -7.59 -20.34 -12.83
N PHE A 72 -6.43 -20.56 -13.45
CA PHE A 72 -6.24 -20.59 -14.91
C PHE A 72 -6.18 -22.01 -15.51
N GLY A 73 -6.38 -23.07 -14.70
CA GLY A 73 -6.25 -24.46 -15.16
C GLY A 73 -7.26 -25.41 -14.52
N ARG A 74 -8.53 -25.00 -14.42
CA ARG A 74 -9.61 -25.85 -13.89
C ARG A 74 -10.29 -26.63 -15.02
N ASP A 75 -9.67 -27.71 -15.47
CA ASP A 75 -10.42 -28.75 -16.19
C ASP A 75 -11.23 -29.53 -15.15
N LEU A 76 -12.54 -29.24 -15.08
CA LEU A 76 -13.48 -29.82 -14.11
C LEU A 76 -14.10 -31.14 -14.58
N SER A 77 -13.68 -31.66 -15.74
CA SER A 77 -14.23 -32.86 -16.36
C SER A 77 -14.14 -34.09 -15.45
N ASP A 78 -13.03 -34.25 -14.71
CA ASP A 78 -12.78 -35.43 -13.88
C ASP A 78 -13.69 -35.53 -12.65
N LYS A 79 -14.30 -34.43 -12.21
CA LYS A 79 -15.13 -34.39 -11.00
C LYS A 79 -16.61 -34.70 -11.26
N ILE A 80 -17.02 -34.77 -12.52
CA ILE A 80 -18.39 -35.13 -12.91
C ILE A 80 -18.60 -36.65 -12.84
N GLU A 81 -17.53 -37.45 -12.97
CA GLU A 81 -17.64 -38.91 -13.15
C GLU A 81 -17.31 -39.74 -11.89
N THR A 82 -16.90 -39.12 -10.78
CA THR A 82 -16.57 -39.89 -9.56
C THR A 82 -17.81 -40.16 -8.71
N PRO A 83 -18.21 -41.42 -8.48
CA PRO A 83 -19.38 -41.73 -7.68
C PRO A 83 -19.11 -41.50 -6.18
N ILE A 84 -20.13 -40.95 -5.50
CA ILE A 84 -20.14 -40.40 -4.13
C ILE A 84 -19.60 -41.36 -3.06
N TRP A 85 -19.59 -42.67 -3.32
CA TRP A 85 -19.15 -43.68 -2.35
C TRP A 85 -17.62 -43.81 -2.22
N LYS A 86 -16.82 -43.26 -3.15
CA LYS A 86 -15.34 -43.26 -3.04
C LYS A 86 -14.79 -42.15 -2.15
N THR A 87 -15.57 -41.11 -1.86
CA THR A 87 -15.16 -39.94 -1.08
C THR A 87 -15.27 -40.13 0.44
N GLN A 88 -15.81 -41.26 0.91
CA GLN A 88 -16.14 -41.49 2.33
C GLN A 88 -15.13 -42.34 3.13
N GLN A 89 -13.98 -42.71 2.55
CA GLN A 89 -12.99 -43.58 3.22
C GLN A 89 -11.60 -42.97 3.40
N GLN A 90 -11.49 -41.63 3.44
CA GLN A 90 -10.25 -40.97 3.84
C GLN A 90 -10.49 -39.90 4.89
#